data_AF-A0A5C4N3L7-F1
#
_entry.id   AF-A0A5C4N3L7-F1
#
_cell.length_a   1.000
_cell.length_b   1.000
_cell.length_c   1.000
_cell.angle_alpha   90.00
_cell.angle_beta   90.00
_cell.angle_gamma   90.00
#
_symmetry.space_group_name_H-M   'P 1'
#
loop_
_entity.id
_entity.type
_entity.pdbx_description
1 polymer ?
#
loop_
_entity_poly.entity_id
_entity_poly.type
_entity_poly.pdbx_seq_one_letter_code
_entity_poly.pdbx_strand_id
1 'polypeptide(L)'
;MSISLKPLTFLALLALAAPLAAQETPAAPTEEPAAEPPAAPATEGADEQEPATAPDLEMGQPIEGAAASGEPRVGEPYIRESFGDWALRCLKAEEAPDPCQLYQLLEDEEGNAVAEISMFPLPEGQQAAAGATIVAPLETLLTENLTLSVDGTGARRYPFTFCNRAGCVARIGLTMEEIDQFRRGNAAQLSLVPAAAPDERVNLTISLSGFTAGFESSSVPPDAATTDAAPQEAAPQPE
;
A
#
# COMPACT_ATOMS: atom_id res chain seq x y z
N MET A 1 -46.97 22.28 18.19
CA MET A 1 -47.10 22.04 19.64
C MET A 1 -45.80 21.38 20.06
N SER A 2 -44.88 22.20 20.59
CA SER A 2 -43.49 21.82 20.88
C SER A 2 -43.39 21.16 22.25
N ILE A 3 -42.64 20.05 22.37
CA ILE A 3 -42.03 19.67 23.64
C ILE A 3 -40.57 19.29 23.37
N SER A 4 -39.72 20.21 23.81
CA SER A 4 -38.27 20.14 23.91
C SER A 4 -37.91 19.57 25.28
N LEU A 5 -37.01 18.58 25.33
CA LEU A 5 -36.28 18.25 26.56
C LEU A 5 -34.84 17.88 26.20
N LYS A 6 -33.91 18.71 26.66
CA LYS A 6 -32.45 18.63 26.50
C LYS A 6 -31.83 18.39 27.91
N PRO A 7 -30.52 18.13 28.02
CA PRO A 7 -29.93 16.96 28.66
C PRO A 7 -29.48 17.20 30.10
N LEU A 8 -29.29 16.12 30.87
CA LEU A 8 -28.61 16.16 32.17
C LEU A 8 -27.11 15.85 31.98
N THR A 9 -26.31 16.91 32.05
CA THR A 9 -24.87 16.90 32.31
C THR A 9 -24.58 16.52 33.76
N PHE A 10 -23.76 15.49 33.98
CA PHE A 10 -23.09 15.26 35.27
C PHE A 10 -21.60 15.55 35.10
N LEU A 11 -21.17 16.65 35.71
CA LEU A 11 -19.79 17.09 35.82
C LEU A 11 -19.27 16.60 37.18
N ALA A 12 -18.25 15.75 37.21
CA ALA A 12 -17.52 15.40 38.43
C ALA A 12 -16.02 15.61 38.19
N LEU A 13 -15.51 16.71 38.75
CA LEU A 13 -14.09 17.00 38.92
C LEU A 13 -13.63 16.45 40.28
N LEU A 14 -12.55 15.67 40.30
CA LEU A 14 -11.65 15.58 41.46
C LEU A 14 -10.27 15.09 41.01
N ALA A 15 -9.29 16.00 41.13
CA ALA A 15 -7.86 15.77 40.98
C ALA A 15 -7.31 14.90 42.12
N LEU A 16 -6.14 14.27 41.96
CA LEU A 16 -5.07 14.24 42.98
C LEU A 16 -3.75 13.64 42.42
N ALA A 17 -2.70 14.46 42.54
CA ALA A 17 -1.24 14.26 42.56
C ALA A 17 -0.56 12.87 42.41
N ALA A 18 0.54 12.89 41.65
CA ALA A 18 1.60 11.89 41.61
C ALA A 18 2.44 11.85 42.92
N PRO A 19 3.25 10.79 43.10
CA PRO A 19 4.69 11.05 43.12
C PRO A 19 5.53 10.08 42.28
N LEU A 20 6.60 10.65 41.75
CA LEU A 20 7.76 10.05 41.13
C LEU A 20 8.56 9.29 42.20
N ALA A 21 8.96 8.04 41.93
CA ALA A 21 9.95 7.31 42.72
C ALA A 21 11.10 6.88 41.81
N ALA A 22 12.19 7.64 41.84
CA ALA A 22 13.51 7.23 41.40
C ALA A 22 14.17 6.44 42.54
N GLN A 23 14.79 5.30 42.23
CA GLN A 23 15.62 4.54 43.18
C GLN A 23 17.04 4.47 42.61
N GLU A 24 17.94 5.23 43.23
CA GLU A 24 19.39 5.01 43.20
C GLU A 24 19.73 3.81 44.09
N THR A 25 20.51 2.86 43.58
CA THR A 25 21.16 1.83 44.40
C THR A 25 22.67 2.03 44.37
N PRO A 26 23.32 2.26 45.54
CA PRO A 26 24.77 2.44 45.65
C PRO A 26 25.54 1.12 45.88
N ALA A 27 26.86 1.25 45.74
CA ALA A 27 27.96 0.29 45.92
C ALA A 27 27.98 -0.40 47.31
N ALA A 28 28.77 -1.43 47.66
CA ALA A 28 30.15 -1.81 47.33
C ALA A 28 30.43 -3.26 47.90
N PRO A 29 31.65 -3.65 48.36
CA PRO A 29 32.58 -4.59 47.72
C PRO A 29 32.85 -5.86 48.58
N THR A 30 33.68 -6.81 48.12
CA THR A 30 34.51 -7.66 49.00
C THR A 30 35.74 -8.17 48.24
N GLU A 31 36.90 -8.01 48.91
CA GLU A 31 38.28 -8.33 48.56
C GLU A 31 38.60 -9.83 48.40
N GLU A 32 39.56 -10.10 47.50
CA GLU A 32 40.82 -10.89 47.60
C GLU A 32 41.12 -11.76 48.85
N PRO A 33 41.95 -12.84 48.73
CA PRO A 33 43.40 -12.65 48.49
C PRO A 33 44.13 -13.68 47.60
N ALA A 34 45.08 -13.12 46.82
CA ALA A 34 46.45 -13.54 46.51
C ALA A 34 46.94 -14.99 46.73
N ALA A 35 47.57 -15.53 45.67
CA ALA A 35 48.87 -16.24 45.77
C ALA A 35 49.57 -16.34 44.40
N GLU A 36 50.74 -15.70 44.28
CA GLU A 36 51.82 -15.92 43.29
C GLU A 36 53.11 -16.23 44.09
N PRO A 37 54.24 -16.70 43.50
CA PRO A 37 54.49 -17.49 42.29
C PRO A 37 55.44 -18.70 42.60
N PRO A 38 55.97 -19.47 41.61
CA PRO A 38 57.31 -19.11 41.13
C PRO A 38 57.62 -19.39 39.64
N ALA A 39 58.52 -18.54 39.14
CA ALA A 39 59.64 -18.80 38.23
C ALA A 39 59.40 -19.37 36.81
N ALA A 40 59.74 -18.51 35.83
CA ALA A 40 60.01 -18.83 34.43
C ALA A 40 61.17 -19.83 34.25
N PRO A 41 61.28 -20.45 33.05
CA PRO A 41 62.20 -19.87 32.09
C PRO A 41 61.61 -19.69 30.68
N ALA A 42 62.23 -18.75 29.98
CA ALA A 42 61.96 -18.37 28.60
C ALA A 42 62.24 -19.51 27.60
N THR A 43 61.44 -19.55 26.54
CA THR A 43 61.86 -19.97 25.20
C THR A 43 61.13 -19.11 24.17
N GLU A 44 61.93 -18.49 23.31
CA GLU A 44 61.53 -17.70 22.15
C GLU A 44 60.72 -18.54 21.16
N GLY A 45 59.73 -17.90 20.54
CA GLY A 45 58.98 -18.42 19.40
C GLY A 45 58.10 -17.31 18.87
N ALA A 46 58.55 -16.66 17.80
CA ALA A 46 57.76 -15.76 16.99
C ALA A 46 56.51 -16.49 16.46
N ASP A 47 55.36 -15.83 16.43
CA ASP A 47 54.69 -15.45 15.18
C ASP A 47 53.37 -14.72 15.45
N GLU A 48 53.12 -13.76 14.56
CA GLU A 48 51.96 -12.94 14.26
C GLU A 48 50.76 -12.81 15.23
N GLN A 49 50.46 -11.55 15.56
CA GLN A 49 49.10 -11.05 15.76
C GLN A 49 48.23 -11.33 14.52
N GLU A 50 47.27 -12.24 14.68
CA GLU A 50 46.15 -12.40 13.74
C GLU A 50 45.13 -11.28 13.99
N PRO A 51 44.78 -10.46 12.97
CA PRO A 51 43.75 -9.44 13.13
C PRO A 51 42.37 -10.12 13.15
N ALA A 52 41.48 -9.58 14.00
CA ALA A 52 40.09 -10.00 14.09
C ALA A 52 39.43 -9.98 12.69
N THR A 53 38.97 -11.15 12.25
CA THR A 53 38.19 -11.34 11.02
C THR A 53 36.88 -10.57 11.12
N ALA A 54 36.71 -9.58 10.26
CA ALA A 54 35.41 -8.95 10.01
C ALA A 54 34.43 -10.00 9.45
N PRO A 55 33.11 -9.88 9.68
CA PRO A 55 32.14 -10.77 9.06
C PRO A 55 32.25 -10.69 7.54
N ASP A 56 32.28 -11.86 6.91
CA ASP A 56 32.30 -12.08 5.46
C ASP A 56 30.99 -11.58 4.84
N LEU A 57 30.92 -10.26 4.62
CA LEU A 57 29.80 -9.61 3.96
C LEU A 57 30.11 -9.57 2.47
N GLU A 58 29.39 -10.39 1.70
CA GLU A 58 29.48 -10.44 0.25
C GLU A 58 29.05 -9.09 -0.35
N MET A 59 30.01 -8.40 -0.98
CA MET A 59 29.81 -7.05 -1.55
C MET A 59 29.05 -7.03 -2.88
N GLY A 60 28.46 -8.17 -3.27
CA GLY A 60 27.87 -8.37 -4.59
C GLY A 60 28.90 -8.31 -5.72
N GLN A 61 28.53 -8.81 -6.90
CA GLN A 61 29.30 -8.61 -8.13
C GLN A 61 28.44 -7.86 -9.15
N PRO A 62 28.98 -6.85 -9.85
CA PRO A 62 28.23 -6.14 -10.87
C PRO A 62 27.87 -7.10 -12.01
N ILE A 63 26.58 -7.14 -12.36
CA ILE A 63 26.11 -7.88 -13.53
C ILE A 63 26.35 -7.01 -14.77
N GLU A 64 27.30 -7.42 -15.61
CA GLU A 64 27.53 -6.77 -16.91
C GLU A 64 26.26 -6.88 -17.77
N GLY A 65 25.71 -5.75 -18.19
CA GLY A 65 24.46 -5.70 -18.96
C GLY A 65 23.19 -5.57 -18.11
N ALA A 66 23.28 -5.45 -16.78
CA ALA A 66 22.21 -4.85 -15.99
C ALA A 66 22.14 -3.36 -16.37
N ALA A 67 21.35 -3.06 -17.40
CA ALA A 67 21.22 -1.71 -17.93
C ALA A 67 20.80 -0.74 -16.83
N ALA A 68 21.75 0.08 -16.39
CA ALA A 68 21.54 1.30 -15.64
C ALA A 68 21.36 2.50 -16.62
N SER A 69 20.60 2.30 -17.69
CA SER A 69 20.07 3.39 -18.50
C SER A 69 18.70 3.76 -17.92
N GLY A 70 18.52 5.02 -17.51
CA GLY A 70 17.31 5.51 -16.82
C GLY A 70 16.01 5.51 -17.62
N GLU A 71 15.89 4.66 -18.65
CA GLU A 71 14.69 4.47 -19.45
C GLU A 71 14.07 3.09 -19.15
N PRO A 72 12.75 3.00 -18.94
CA PRO A 72 12.05 1.74 -18.66
C PRO A 72 12.24 0.71 -19.79
N ARG A 73 12.50 -0.55 -19.45
CA ARG A 73 12.53 -1.65 -20.44
C ARG A 73 11.12 -2.08 -20.82
N VAL A 74 10.95 -2.66 -22.01
CA VAL A 74 9.65 -3.21 -22.44
C VAL A 74 9.10 -4.17 -21.38
N GLY A 75 7.83 -4.00 -21.03
CA GLY A 75 7.14 -4.74 -19.98
C GLY A 75 7.36 -4.18 -18.56
N GLU A 76 8.19 -3.16 -18.37
CA GLU A 76 8.40 -2.55 -17.07
C GLU A 76 7.42 -1.40 -16.81
N PRO A 77 6.82 -1.33 -15.60
CA PRO A 77 6.00 -0.21 -15.21
C PRO A 77 6.88 0.99 -14.85
N TYR A 78 6.42 2.20 -15.16
CA TYR A 78 7.06 3.45 -14.77
C TYR A 78 6.02 4.53 -14.48
N ILE A 79 6.39 5.53 -13.67
CA ILE A 79 5.57 6.72 -13.48
C ILE A 79 5.94 7.74 -14.54
N ARG A 80 5.00 8.09 -15.41
CA ARG A 80 5.21 9.12 -16.43
C ARG A 80 5.07 10.52 -15.84
N GLU A 81 4.05 10.72 -15.01
CA GLU A 81 3.67 12.02 -14.46
C GLU A 81 2.90 11.84 -13.15
N SER A 82 2.86 12.88 -12.32
CA SER A 82 2.10 12.93 -11.07
C SER A 82 1.12 14.10 -11.09
N PHE A 83 -0.09 13.87 -10.59
CA PHE A 83 -1.19 14.81 -10.53
C PHE A 83 -1.71 14.88 -9.10
N GLY A 84 -1.20 15.82 -8.30
CA GLY A 84 -1.51 15.86 -6.88
C GLY A 84 -1.10 14.54 -6.22
N ASP A 85 -2.08 13.83 -5.67
CA ASP A 85 -1.88 12.55 -4.97
C ASP A 85 -2.02 11.34 -5.90
N TRP A 86 -2.17 11.55 -7.20
CA TRP A 86 -2.25 10.50 -8.20
C TRP A 86 -0.97 10.41 -9.02
N ALA A 87 -0.62 9.20 -9.46
CA ALA A 87 0.46 8.94 -10.40
C ALA A 87 -0.09 8.33 -11.69
N LEU A 88 0.41 8.77 -12.84
CA LEU A 88 0.15 8.15 -14.12
C LEU A 88 1.15 7.02 -14.34
N ARG A 89 0.74 5.80 -14.01
CA ARG A 89 1.55 4.59 -14.11
C ARG A 89 1.36 3.95 -15.47
N CYS A 90 2.44 3.88 -16.25
CA CYS A 90 2.47 3.37 -17.60
C CYS A 90 3.27 2.07 -17.67
N LEU A 91 2.96 1.22 -18.65
CA LEU A 91 3.74 0.03 -18.97
C LEU A 91 4.49 0.28 -20.27
N LYS A 92 5.82 0.16 -20.30
CA LYS A 92 6.57 0.33 -21.54
C LYS A 92 6.17 -0.75 -22.55
N ALA A 93 5.56 -0.36 -23.66
CA ALA A 93 5.19 -1.25 -24.74
C ALA A 93 6.34 -1.36 -25.77
N GLU A 94 6.30 -2.39 -26.61
CA GLU A 94 7.21 -2.51 -27.77
C GLU A 94 6.98 -1.36 -28.76
N GLU A 95 5.72 -1.01 -28.98
CA GLU A 95 5.28 0.08 -29.86
C GLU A 95 4.48 1.12 -29.08
N ALA A 96 4.64 2.39 -29.44
CA ALA A 96 3.88 3.49 -28.82
C ALA A 96 2.43 3.53 -29.35
N PRO A 97 1.46 4.05 -28.55
CA PRO A 97 1.64 4.60 -27.21
C PRO A 97 1.66 3.53 -26.10
N ASP A 98 2.46 3.78 -25.06
CA ASP A 98 2.46 2.95 -23.84
C ASP A 98 1.12 3.08 -23.09
N PRO A 99 0.46 1.97 -22.69
CA PRO A 99 -0.79 2.03 -21.93
C PRO A 99 -0.54 2.53 -20.50
N CYS A 100 -1.40 3.42 -20.04
CA CYS A 100 -1.32 4.07 -18.74
C CYS A 100 -2.63 4.04 -17.98
N GLN A 101 -2.50 3.84 -16.68
CA GLN A 101 -3.58 3.90 -15.71
C GLN A 101 -3.23 4.94 -14.65
N LEU A 102 -4.26 5.61 -14.15
CA LEU A 102 -4.13 6.47 -12.99
C LEU A 102 -4.00 5.59 -11.74
N TYR A 103 -3.11 5.94 -10.81
CA TYR A 103 -2.74 5.10 -9.67
C TYR A 103 -2.64 5.92 -8.38
N GLN A 104 -3.11 5.34 -7.27
CA GLN A 104 -2.87 5.86 -5.93
C GLN A 104 -2.64 4.70 -4.96
N LEU A 105 -1.59 4.81 -4.15
CA LEU A 105 -1.37 3.97 -2.98
C LEU A 105 -2.16 4.54 -1.81
N LEU A 106 -2.89 3.69 -1.11
CA LEU A 106 -3.77 4.07 -0.01
C LEU A 106 -3.14 3.66 1.31
N GLU A 107 -2.99 4.64 2.18
CA GLU A 107 -2.37 4.49 3.49
C GLU A 107 -3.42 4.59 4.60
N ASP A 108 -3.13 3.98 5.75
CA ASP A 108 -3.91 4.18 6.98
C ASP A 108 -3.52 5.50 7.68
N GLU A 109 -4.13 5.77 8.84
CA GLU A 109 -3.87 6.98 9.63
C GLU A 109 -2.42 7.05 10.16
N GLU A 110 -1.74 5.91 10.24
CA GLU A 110 -0.35 5.79 10.66
C GLU A 110 0.64 5.89 9.49
N GLY A 111 0.16 5.99 8.25
CA GLY A 111 0.97 6.08 7.03
C GLY A 111 1.46 4.73 6.52
N ASN A 112 0.87 3.62 6.93
CA ASN A 112 1.22 2.31 6.39
C ASN A 112 0.48 2.08 5.07
N ALA A 113 1.17 1.53 4.07
CA ALA A 113 0.56 1.11 2.82
C ALA A 113 -0.41 -0.06 3.04
N VAL A 114 -1.71 0.14 2.79
CA VAL A 114 -2.75 -0.87 3.01
C VAL A 114 -3.33 -1.38 1.71
N ALA A 115 -3.75 -0.50 0.81
CA ALA A 115 -4.39 -0.90 -0.44
C ALA A 115 -3.91 -0.04 -1.59
N GLU A 116 -4.23 -0.43 -2.81
CA GLU A 116 -4.01 0.42 -3.97
C GLU A 116 -5.24 0.45 -4.88
N ILE A 117 -5.42 1.58 -5.56
CA ILE A 117 -6.41 1.75 -6.60
C ILE A 117 -5.71 2.16 -7.90
N SER A 118 -6.09 1.51 -8.99
CA SER A 118 -5.75 1.95 -10.34
C SER A 118 -6.99 2.10 -11.21
N MET A 119 -6.99 3.09 -12.09
CA MET A 119 -8.16 3.48 -12.88
C MET A 119 -7.79 3.75 -14.33
N PHE A 120 -8.71 3.43 -15.25
CA PHE A 120 -8.58 3.70 -16.68
C PHE A 120 -9.94 4.02 -17.30
N PRO A 121 -10.00 4.88 -18.33
CA PRO A 121 -11.22 5.16 -19.06
C PRO A 121 -11.62 3.96 -19.92
N LEU A 122 -12.93 3.78 -20.05
CA LEU A 122 -13.53 2.85 -21.00
C LEU A 122 -13.99 3.60 -22.26
N PRO A 123 -14.12 2.94 -23.41
CA PRO A 123 -14.72 3.54 -24.60
C PRO A 123 -16.11 4.10 -24.34
N GLU A 124 -16.47 5.14 -25.08
CA GLU A 124 -17.80 5.74 -25.01
C GLU A 124 -18.91 4.74 -25.39
N GLY A 125 -20.12 4.98 -24.88
CA GLY A 125 -21.30 4.15 -25.16
C GLY A 125 -21.45 2.92 -24.27
N GLN A 126 -20.48 2.64 -23.39
CA GLN A 126 -20.61 1.62 -22.35
C GLN A 126 -21.38 2.13 -21.12
N GLN A 127 -21.94 1.20 -20.34
CA GLN A 127 -22.63 1.55 -19.09
C GLN A 127 -21.66 2.17 -18.06
N ALA A 128 -20.42 1.67 -18.02
CA ALA A 128 -19.34 2.23 -17.23
C ALA A 128 -18.47 3.13 -18.10
N ALA A 129 -18.12 4.30 -17.57
CA ALA A 129 -17.20 5.25 -18.17
C ALA A 129 -15.73 4.96 -17.81
N ALA A 130 -15.51 4.29 -16.69
CA ALA A 130 -14.18 3.90 -16.24
C ALA A 130 -14.20 2.51 -15.62
N GLY A 131 -13.09 1.80 -15.78
CA GLY A 131 -12.75 0.63 -14.98
C GLY A 131 -11.78 1.03 -13.88
N ALA A 132 -11.92 0.42 -12.71
CA ALA A 132 -10.91 0.51 -11.66
C ALA A 132 -10.59 -0.87 -11.08
N THR A 133 -9.33 -1.06 -10.72
CA THR A 133 -8.84 -2.23 -9.99
C THR A 133 -8.40 -1.78 -8.60
N ILE A 134 -8.96 -2.42 -7.58
CA ILE A 134 -8.55 -2.24 -6.19
C ILE A 134 -7.88 -3.51 -5.73
N VAL A 135 -6.68 -3.40 -5.15
CA VAL A 135 -5.99 -4.50 -4.51
C VAL A 135 -5.96 -4.23 -3.01
N ALA A 136 -6.73 -5.02 -2.27
CA ALA A 136 -6.77 -5.00 -0.81
C ALA A 136 -5.81 -6.05 -0.23
N PRO A 137 -5.40 -5.91 1.05
CA PRO A 137 -4.57 -6.91 1.72
C PRO A 137 -5.16 -8.32 1.70
N LEU A 138 -4.26 -9.30 1.84
CA LEU A 138 -4.65 -10.61 2.32
C LEU A 138 -5.31 -10.49 3.70
N GLU A 139 -6.11 -11.48 4.08
CA GLU A 139 -6.92 -11.45 5.31
C GLU A 139 -8.04 -10.39 5.31
N THR A 140 -8.45 -9.88 4.14
CA THR A 140 -9.71 -9.14 3.97
C THR A 140 -10.91 -10.09 3.97
N LEU A 141 -11.98 -9.76 4.69
CA LEU A 141 -13.22 -10.54 4.77
C LEU A 141 -14.05 -10.39 3.47
N LEU A 142 -13.91 -11.36 2.57
CA LEU A 142 -14.47 -11.26 1.22
C LEU A 142 -16.00 -11.21 1.18
N THR A 143 -16.69 -11.81 2.15
CA THR A 143 -18.16 -11.85 2.20
C THR A 143 -18.79 -10.48 2.46
N GLU A 144 -18.05 -9.56 3.08
CA GLU A 144 -18.51 -8.19 3.32
C GLU A 144 -18.38 -7.28 2.08
N ASN A 145 -17.60 -7.72 1.09
CA ASN A 145 -17.24 -6.94 -0.09
C ASN A 145 -16.50 -5.63 0.28
N LEU A 146 -16.03 -4.88 -0.71
CA LEU A 146 -15.54 -3.51 -0.46
C LEU A 146 -16.69 -2.52 -0.58
N THR A 147 -16.62 -1.41 0.16
CA THR A 147 -17.54 -0.28 -0.03
C THR A 147 -16.77 0.95 -0.46
N LEU A 148 -17.28 1.68 -1.45
CA LEU A 148 -16.72 2.95 -1.93
C LEU A 148 -17.77 4.04 -1.84
N SER A 149 -17.40 5.22 -1.36
CA SER A 149 -18.24 6.43 -1.34
C SER A 149 -17.43 7.68 -1.68
N VAL A 150 -18.09 8.77 -2.09
CA VAL A 150 -17.44 10.07 -2.35
C VAL A 150 -18.03 11.11 -1.42
N ASP A 151 -17.18 11.79 -0.65
CA ASP A 151 -17.57 12.79 0.36
C ASP A 151 -18.71 12.33 1.28
N GLY A 152 -18.72 11.03 1.64
CA GLY A 152 -19.74 10.42 2.50
C GLY A 152 -21.09 10.13 1.82
N THR A 153 -21.20 10.29 0.50
CA THR A 153 -22.42 10.07 -0.27
C THR A 153 -22.25 8.96 -1.32
N GLY A 154 -23.36 8.44 -1.84
CA GLY A 154 -23.34 7.51 -2.96
C GLY A 154 -22.65 6.16 -2.69
N ALA A 155 -22.65 5.70 -1.43
CA ALA A 155 -21.95 4.48 -1.03
C ALA A 155 -22.44 3.24 -1.82
N ARG A 156 -21.49 2.51 -2.40
CA ARG A 156 -21.73 1.30 -3.22
C ARG A 156 -20.82 0.17 -2.80
N ARG A 157 -21.36 -1.05 -2.86
CA ARG A 157 -20.61 -2.28 -2.57
C ARG A 157 -20.14 -2.93 -3.86
N TYR A 158 -18.90 -3.41 -3.86
CA TYR A 158 -18.31 -4.11 -5.01
C TYR A 158 -17.67 -5.43 -4.56
N PRO A 159 -18.00 -6.55 -5.24
CA PRO A 159 -17.46 -7.84 -4.86
C PRO A 159 -15.98 -7.97 -5.23
N PHE A 160 -15.26 -8.70 -4.38
CA PHE A 160 -13.94 -9.22 -4.75
C PHE A 160 -14.11 -10.28 -5.83
N THR A 161 -13.22 -10.26 -6.82
CA THR A 161 -13.24 -11.18 -7.96
C THR A 161 -12.35 -12.39 -7.71
N PHE A 162 -11.16 -12.18 -7.18
CA PHE A 162 -10.19 -13.23 -6.84
C PHE A 162 -9.15 -12.69 -5.87
N CYS A 163 -8.33 -13.57 -5.29
CA CYS A 163 -7.12 -13.19 -4.57
C CYS A 163 -5.91 -13.91 -5.16
N ASN A 164 -4.75 -13.29 -5.08
CA ASN A 164 -3.45 -13.89 -5.39
C ASN A 164 -2.42 -13.43 -4.36
N ARG A 165 -1.13 -13.69 -4.59
CA ARG A 165 -0.07 -13.33 -3.65
C ARG A 165 0.08 -11.82 -3.40
N ALA A 166 -0.38 -10.97 -4.33
CA ALA A 166 -0.31 -9.53 -4.19
C ALA A 166 -1.48 -8.98 -3.33
N GLY A 167 -2.59 -9.70 -3.25
CA GLY A 167 -3.76 -9.29 -2.47
C GLY A 167 -5.07 -9.78 -3.06
N CYS A 168 -6.17 -9.26 -2.52
CA CYS A 168 -7.52 -9.54 -2.96
C CYS A 168 -8.01 -8.43 -3.90
N VAL A 169 -8.39 -8.83 -5.11
CA VAL A 169 -8.65 -7.95 -6.23
C VAL A 169 -10.14 -7.76 -6.41
N ALA A 170 -10.56 -6.50 -6.50
CA ALA A 170 -11.88 -6.13 -6.99
C ALA A 170 -11.75 -5.31 -8.27
N ARG A 171 -12.59 -5.65 -9.26
CA ARG A 171 -12.70 -4.93 -10.52
C ARG A 171 -14.05 -4.25 -10.57
N ILE A 172 -14.05 -2.93 -10.65
CA ILE A 172 -15.26 -2.13 -10.55
C ILE A 172 -15.46 -1.30 -11.81
N GLY A 173 -16.71 -1.10 -12.19
CA GLY A 173 -17.12 -0.14 -13.21
C GLY A 173 -17.71 1.11 -12.53
N LEU A 174 -17.32 2.27 -13.02
CA LEU A 174 -17.83 3.57 -12.57
C LEU A 174 -18.59 4.23 -13.72
N THR A 175 -19.81 4.66 -13.46
CA THR A 175 -20.64 5.45 -14.38
C THR A 175 -20.09 6.86 -14.56
N MET A 176 -20.53 7.57 -15.60
CA MET A 176 -20.18 8.98 -15.79
C MET A 176 -20.56 9.85 -14.58
N GLU A 177 -21.71 9.58 -13.94
CA GLU A 177 -22.14 10.34 -12.76
C GLU A 177 -21.18 10.16 -11.58
N GLU A 178 -20.63 8.96 -11.39
CA GLU A 178 -19.63 8.68 -10.35
C GLU A 178 -18.29 9.32 -10.70
N ILE A 179 -17.87 9.29 -11.97
CA ILE A 179 -16.69 10.01 -12.43
C ILE A 179 -16.85 11.53 -12.21
N ASP A 180 -18.02 12.09 -12.45
CA ASP A 180 -18.31 13.50 -12.17
C ASP A 180 -18.33 13.80 -10.68
N GLN A 181 -18.66 12.84 -9.81
CA GLN A 181 -18.48 12.96 -8.37
C GLN A 181 -17.01 12.97 -8.00
N PHE A 182 -16.19 12.07 -8.57
CA PHE A 182 -14.73 12.07 -8.36
C PHE A 182 -14.08 13.39 -8.79
N ARG A 183 -14.51 13.97 -9.92
CA ARG A 183 -13.98 15.25 -10.42
C ARG A 183 -14.30 16.46 -9.53
N ARG A 184 -15.43 16.43 -8.82
CA ARG A 184 -15.92 17.54 -7.98
C ARG A 184 -15.68 17.34 -6.49
N GLY A 185 -15.47 16.11 -6.07
CA GLY A 185 -15.33 15.73 -4.67
C GLY A 185 -13.94 16.02 -4.12
N ASN A 186 -13.80 15.91 -2.80
CA ASN A 186 -12.52 16.12 -2.12
C ASN A 186 -11.82 14.80 -1.82
N ALA A 187 -12.59 13.82 -1.34
CA ALA A 187 -12.08 12.50 -1.02
C ALA A 187 -13.13 11.42 -1.31
N ALA A 188 -12.66 10.25 -1.75
CA ALA A 188 -13.43 9.03 -1.71
C ALA A 188 -13.00 8.17 -0.52
N GLN A 189 -13.91 7.36 0.02
CA GLN A 189 -13.64 6.47 1.14
C GLN A 189 -13.79 5.03 0.68
N LEU A 190 -12.71 4.26 0.80
CA LEU A 190 -12.69 2.82 0.62
C LEU A 190 -12.81 2.14 1.98
N SER A 191 -13.87 1.35 2.21
CA SER A 191 -14.10 0.62 3.45
C SER A 191 -13.88 -0.88 3.23
N LEU A 192 -13.07 -1.48 4.09
CA LEU A 192 -12.71 -2.89 4.12
C LEU A 192 -13.03 -3.47 5.51
N VAL A 193 -13.27 -4.78 5.57
CA VAL A 193 -13.49 -5.51 6.84
C VAL A 193 -12.38 -6.54 6.99
N PRO A 194 -11.59 -6.53 8.08
CA PRO A 194 -10.60 -7.58 8.35
C PRO A 194 -11.27 -8.93 8.65
N ALA A 195 -10.74 -10.03 8.12
CA ALA A 195 -11.24 -11.37 8.40
C ALA A 195 -11.04 -11.78 9.87
N ALA A 196 -9.98 -11.29 10.51
CA ALA A 196 -9.70 -11.53 11.92
C ALA A 196 -10.62 -10.72 12.87
N ALA A 197 -11.21 -9.62 12.37
CA ALA A 197 -12.09 -8.74 13.14
C ALA A 197 -13.34 -8.34 12.32
N PRO A 198 -14.32 -9.26 12.13
CA PRO A 198 -15.49 -9.04 11.27
C PRO A 198 -16.40 -7.88 11.70
N ASP A 199 -16.30 -7.44 12.95
CA ASP A 199 -17.08 -6.32 13.51
C ASP A 199 -16.38 -4.96 13.33
N GLU A 200 -15.14 -4.95 12.83
CA GLU A 200 -14.34 -3.75 12.60
C GLU A 200 -14.34 -3.33 11.12
N ARG A 201 -14.12 -2.04 10.87
CA ARG A 201 -13.99 -1.48 9.53
C ARG A 201 -12.74 -0.63 9.44
N VAL A 202 -11.95 -0.90 8.40
CA VAL A 202 -10.81 -0.06 8.01
C VAL A 202 -11.27 0.85 6.88
N ASN A 203 -11.16 2.15 7.08
CA ASN A 203 -11.56 3.16 6.11
C ASN A 203 -10.32 3.87 5.58
N LEU A 204 -10.00 3.64 4.30
CA LEU A 204 -8.86 4.23 3.61
C LEU A 204 -9.31 5.38 2.74
N THR A 205 -8.64 6.53 2.87
CA THR A 205 -8.97 7.73 2.10
C THR A 205 -8.31 7.65 0.73
N ILE A 206 -9.12 7.79 -0.31
CA ILE A 206 -8.65 8.04 -1.67
C ILE A 206 -8.72 9.54 -1.90
N SER A 207 -7.59 10.20 -2.05
CA SER A 207 -7.55 11.63 -2.37
C SER A 207 -8.06 11.86 -3.79
N LEU A 208 -8.92 12.86 -3.99
CA LEU A 208 -9.39 13.28 -5.31
C LEU A 208 -8.59 14.49 -5.85
N SER A 209 -7.58 14.95 -5.09
CA SER A 209 -6.67 16.01 -5.52
C SER A 209 -5.87 15.58 -6.75
N GLY A 210 -6.11 16.25 -7.88
CA GLY A 210 -5.45 15.94 -9.15
C GLY A 210 -6.14 14.86 -10.00
N PHE A 211 -7.24 14.25 -9.53
CA PHE A 211 -7.96 13.19 -10.24
C PHE A 211 -8.34 13.60 -11.67
N THR A 212 -8.95 14.77 -11.84
CA THR A 212 -9.43 15.27 -13.15
C THR A 212 -8.32 15.29 -14.21
N ALA A 213 -7.18 15.92 -13.90
CA ALA A 213 -6.06 16.04 -14.83
C ALA A 213 -5.41 14.68 -15.10
N GLY A 214 -5.27 13.85 -14.06
CA GLY A 214 -4.69 12.52 -14.19
C GLY A 214 -5.56 11.56 -15.00
N PHE A 215 -6.88 11.58 -14.79
CA PHE A 215 -7.81 10.71 -15.50
C PHE A 215 -7.88 11.07 -16.99
N GLU A 216 -7.87 12.36 -17.34
CA GLU A 216 -7.79 12.82 -18.73
C GLU A 216 -6.48 12.46 -19.43
N SER A 217 -5.41 12.22 -18.67
CA SER A 217 -4.09 11.82 -19.19
C SER A 217 -3.92 10.30 -19.31
N SER A 218 -4.90 9.51 -18.83
CA SER A 218 -4.86 8.05 -18.89
C SER A 218 -5.41 7.49 -20.21
N SER A 219 -4.97 6.30 -20.59
CA SER A 219 -5.31 5.70 -21.89
C SER A 219 -6.47 4.71 -21.78
N VAL A 220 -7.33 4.66 -22.81
CA VAL A 220 -8.28 3.56 -22.97
C VAL A 220 -7.51 2.27 -23.30
N PRO A 221 -7.68 1.16 -22.54
CA PRO A 221 -7.00 -0.09 -22.85
C PRO A 221 -7.36 -0.59 -24.26
N PRO A 222 -6.39 -1.09 -25.04
CA PRO A 222 -6.61 -1.51 -26.43
C PRO A 222 -7.69 -2.60 -26.56
N ASP A 223 -7.76 -3.55 -25.62
CA ASP A 223 -8.74 -4.63 -25.63
C ASP A 223 -10.17 -4.18 -25.27
N ALA A 224 -10.33 -3.02 -24.61
CA ALA A 224 -11.64 -2.45 -24.33
C ALA A 224 -12.22 -1.76 -25.57
N ALA A 225 -11.37 -1.18 -26.42
CA ALA A 225 -11.77 -0.42 -27.61
C ALA A 225 -12.34 -1.28 -28.75
N THR A 226 -12.10 -2.59 -28.75
CA THR A 226 -12.53 -3.54 -29.78
C THR A 226 -13.80 -4.31 -29.43
N THR A 227 -14.76 -3.70 -28.72
CA THR A 227 -16.09 -4.30 -28.56
C THR A 227 -16.94 -4.09 -29.81
N ASP A 228 -16.45 -4.61 -30.93
CA ASP A 228 -17.30 -5.20 -31.97
C ASP A 228 -17.07 -6.70 -31.84
N ALA A 229 -17.95 -7.37 -31.09
CA ALA A 229 -17.77 -8.74 -30.64
C ALA A 229 -17.88 -9.72 -31.82
N ALA A 230 -16.75 -10.08 -32.42
CA ALA A 230 -16.63 -11.36 -33.09
C ALA A 230 -16.48 -12.48 -32.02
N PRO A 231 -17.25 -13.58 -32.07
CA PRO A 231 -17.08 -14.68 -31.13
C PRO A 231 -15.67 -15.26 -31.26
N GLN A 232 -14.94 -15.35 -30.15
CA GLN A 232 -13.73 -16.16 -30.08
C GLN A 232 -14.13 -17.62 -30.32
N GLU A 233 -13.80 -18.12 -31.51
CA GLU A 233 -13.86 -19.53 -31.85
C GLU A 233 -12.92 -20.29 -30.90
N ALA A 234 -13.51 -21.05 -29.98
CA ALA A 234 -12.77 -21.90 -29.06
C ALA A 234 -12.00 -22.95 -29.87
N ALA A 235 -10.67 -22.90 -29.82
CA ALA A 235 -9.83 -23.96 -30.35
C ALA A 235 -10.18 -25.29 -29.64
N PRO A 236 -10.36 -26.40 -30.39
CA PRO A 236 -10.67 -27.69 -29.78
C PRO A 236 -9.48 -28.17 -28.94
N GLN A 237 -9.74 -28.49 -27.67
CA GLN A 237 -8.76 -29.22 -26.86
C GLN A 237 -8.67 -30.67 -27.33
N PRO A 238 -7.47 -31.26 -27.44
CA PRO A 238 -7.31 -32.67 -27.75
C PRO A 238 -7.74 -33.53 -26.55
N GLU A 239 -8.57 -34.55 -26.81
CA GLU A 239 -8.96 -35.61 -25.86
C GLU A 239 -7.79 -36.54 -25.48
#